data_AF-A0AB39VLG6-F1
#
_entry.id   AF-A0AB39VLG6-F1
#
_cell.length_a   1.000
_cell.length_b   1.000
_cell.length_c   1.000
_cell.angle_alpha   90.00
_cell.angle_beta   90.00
_cell.angle_gamma   90.00
#
_symmetry.space_group_name_H-M   'P 1'
#
loop_
_entity.id
_entity.type
_entity.pdbx_description
1 polymer ?
#
loop_
_entity_poly.entity_id
_entity_poly.type
_entity_poly.pdbx_seq_one_letter_code
_entity_poly.pdbx_strand_id
1 'polypeptide(L)' 'MSNEDVLVYIPSSLDCCECQQLACLRFNYQIEDLPQLPTAGKLFTGLTLEQAKVMAAFLDEYIHNTELSRLPVFLN' A
#
# COMPACT_ATOMS: atom_id res chain seq x y z
N MET A 1 11.89 16.98 18.91
CA MET A 1 11.00 15.83 18.71
C MET A 1 11.60 14.69 19.49
N SER A 2 10.83 14.04 20.38
CA SER A 2 11.30 12.87 21.11
C SER A 2 11.63 11.76 20.10
N ASN A 3 12.84 11.20 20.18
CA ASN A 3 13.24 9.99 19.46
C ASN A 3 12.48 8.80 20.08
N GLU A 4 11.16 8.74 19.91
CA GLU A 4 10.48 7.46 20.07
C GLU A 4 10.94 6.59 18.90
N ASP A 5 11.60 5.47 19.20
CA ASP A 5 12.09 4.53 18.20
C ASP A 5 10.91 4.05 17.36
N VAL A 6 10.81 4.59 16.15
CA VAL A 6 9.76 4.23 15.20
C VAL A 6 10.03 2.82 14.70
N LEU A 7 9.11 1.90 14.98
CA LEU A 7 9.20 0.54 14.50
C LEU A 7 8.82 0.48 13.02
N VAL A 8 9.83 0.31 12.16
CA VAL A 8 9.66 0.16 10.72
C VAL A 8 9.86 -1.31 10.33
N TYR A 9 8.87 -1.89 9.66
CA TYR A 9 8.94 -3.25 9.10
C TYR A 9 8.91 -3.19 7.59
N ILE A 10 9.83 -3.90 6.95
CA ILE A 10 9.86 -4.03 5.50
C ILE A 10 9.14 -5.33 5.12
N PRO A 11 8.09 -5.28 4.28
CA PRO A 11 7.39 -6.47 3.86
C PRO A 11 8.25 -7.28 2.90
N SER A 12 8.13 -8.60 2.92
CA SER A 12 8.79 -9.49 1.96
C SER A 12 8.17 -9.34 0.57
N SER A 13 6.87 -9.03 0.49
CA SER A 13 6.19 -8.73 -0.77
C SER A 13 5.00 -7.79 -0.59
N LEU A 14 4.64 -7.14 -1.70
CA LEU A 14 3.47 -6.29 -1.84
C LEU A 14 2.57 -6.88 -2.93
N ASP A 15 1.31 -7.14 -2.60
CA ASP A 15 0.28 -7.48 -3.59
C ASP A 15 -0.65 -6.28 -3.78
N CYS A 16 -1.01 -6.03 -5.04
CA CYS A 16 -1.94 -4.98 -5.43
C CYS A 16 -3.09 -5.63 -6.21
N CYS A 17 -4.34 -5.27 -5.88
CA CYS A 17 -5.49 -5.67 -6.69
C CYS A 17 -6.61 -4.63 -6.59
N GLU A 18 -7.47 -4.58 -7.60
CA GLU A 18 -8.72 -3.84 -7.52
C GLU A 18 -9.83 -4.78 -7.05
N CYS A 19 -10.60 -4.34 -6.05
CA CYS A 19 -11.77 -5.07 -5.57
C CYS A 19 -12.86 -4.08 -5.19
N GLN A 20 -14.08 -4.28 -5.69
CA GLN A 20 -15.24 -3.41 -5.36
C GLN A 20 -14.96 -1.92 -5.61
N GLN A 21 -14.28 -1.57 -6.72
CA GLN A 21 -13.88 -0.20 -7.07
C GLN A 21 -12.87 0.44 -6.11
N LEU A 22 -12.17 -0.36 -5.30
CA LEU A 22 -11.12 0.09 -4.40
C LEU A 22 -9.77 -0.47 -4.84
N ALA A 23 -8.74 0.37 -4.77
CA ALA A 23 -7.36 -0.07 -4.80
C ALA A 23 -7.00 -0.76 -3.47
N CYS A 24 -6.79 -2.07 -3.51
CA CYS A 24 -6.41 -2.87 -2.34
C CYS A 24 -4.90 -3.16 -2.36
N LEU A 25 -4.24 -2.87 -1.23
CA LEU A 25 -2.81 -3.13 -1.02
C LEU A 25 -2.64 -4.12 0.14
N ARG A 26 -1.90 -5.20 -0.10
CA ARG A 26 -1.56 -6.19 0.93
C ARG A 26 -0.05 -6.27 1.11
N PHE A 27 0.41 -5.96 2.33
CA PHE A 27 1.81 -6.13 2.73
C PHE A 27 1.98 -7.50 3.39
N ASN A 28 2.80 -8.36 2.79
CA ASN A 28 3.12 -9.66 3.38
C ASN A 28 4.45 -9.54 4.13
N TYR A 29 4.45 -9.91 5.41
CA TYR A 29 5.65 -9.89 6.24
C TYR A 29 6.08 -11.32 6.55
N GLN A 30 7.38 -11.57 6.45
CA GLN A 30 8.02 -12.74 7.05
C GLN A 30 8.62 -12.28 8.38
N ILE A 31 7.88 -12.49 9.46
CA ILE A 31 8.35 -12.15 10.82
C ILE A 31 8.84 -13.45 11.45
N GLU A 32 10.14 -13.71 11.34
CA GLU A 32 10.81 -14.79 12.08
C GLU A 32 11.04 -14.29 13.50
N ASP A 33 10.40 -14.95 14.47
CA ASP A 33 10.26 -14.55 15.87
C ASP A 33 9.50 -13.23 16.09
N LEU A 34 8.36 -13.33 16.79
CA LEU A 34 7.51 -12.20 17.15
C LEU A 34 7.90 -11.68 18.55
N PRO A 35 8.82 -10.71 18.71
CA PRO A 35 8.74 -9.85 19.88
C PRO A 35 7.44 -9.07 19.72
N GLN A 36 6.46 -9.33 20.60
CA GLN A 36 5.15 -8.68 20.73
C GLN A 36 4.79 -7.70 19.61
N LEU A 37 3.88 -8.10 18.72
CA LEU A 37 3.34 -7.21 17.68
C LEU A 37 2.99 -5.86 18.32
N PRO A 38 3.54 -4.74 17.81
CA PRO A 38 3.28 -3.44 18.39
C PRO A 38 1.77 -3.18 18.39
N THR A 39 1.30 -2.51 19.44
CA THR A 39 -0.09 -2.07 19.54
C THR A 39 -0.46 -1.30 18.27
N ALA A 40 -1.66 -1.55 17.74
CA ALA A 40 -2.14 -0.94 16.50
C ALA A 40 -1.84 0.57 16.45
N GLY A 41 -1.27 1.03 15.33
CA GLY A 41 -0.92 2.43 15.09
C GLY A 41 0.51 2.86 15.45
N LYS A 42 1.35 1.98 16.01
CA LYS A 42 2.77 2.28 16.33
C LYS A 42 3.78 1.66 15.36
N LEU A 43 3.34 1.22 14.19
CA LEU A 43 4.16 0.52 13.21
C LEU A 43 4.09 1.22 11.86
N PHE A 44 5.24 1.34 11.21
CA PHE A 44 5.36 1.82 9.84
C PHE A 44 5.77 0.68 8.92
N THR A 45 5.21 0.69 7.71
CA THR A 45 5.66 -0.17 6.61
C THR A 45 6.70 0.58 5.80
N GLY A 46 7.95 0.11 5.85
CA GLY A 46 8.99 0.59 4.95
C GLY A 46 8.91 -0.15 3.62
N LEU A 47 8.92 0.57 2.49
CA LEU A 47 8.97 -0.05 1.17
C LEU A 47 10.39 -0.01 0.63
N THR A 48 10.81 -1.10 -0.02
CA THR A 48 11.98 -1.04 -0.89
C THR A 48 11.68 -0.15 -2.10
N LEU A 49 12.73 0.31 -2.79
CA LEU A 49 12.54 1.11 -4.01
C LEU A 49 11.67 0.39 -5.05
N GLU A 50 11.87 -0.92 -5.23
CA GLU A 50 11.09 -1.71 -6.20
C GLU A 50 9.64 -1.86 -5.77
N GLN A 51 9.37 -2.11 -4.49
CA GLN A 51 7.99 -2.13 -3.96
C GLN A 51 7.31 -0.76 -4.10
N ALA A 52 8.04 0.34 -3.87
CA ALA A 52 7.51 1.69 -4.02
C ALA A 52 7.15 2.00 -5.48
N LYS A 53 7.99 1.60 -6.45
CA LYS A 53 7.69 1.76 -7.89
C LYS A 53 6.46 0.96 -8.29
N VAL A 54 6.35 -0.29 -7.85
CA VAL A 54 5.18 -1.16 -8.13
C VAL A 54 3.91 -0.53 -7.56
N MET A 55 3.96 -0.08 -6.31
CA MET A 55 2.81 0.57 -5.66
C MET A 55 2.40 1.85 -6.40
N ALA A 56 3.36 2.69 -6.76
CA ALA A 56 3.10 3.95 -7.45
C ALA A 56 2.44 3.72 -8.82
N ALA A 57 2.97 2.80 -9.62
CA ALA A 57 2.41 2.48 -10.94
C ALA A 57 0.98 1.95 -10.83
N PHE A 58 0.72 1.04 -9.88
CA PHE A 58 -0.63 0.50 -9.66
C PHE A 58 -1.63 1.58 -9.24
N LEU A 59 -1.24 2.47 -8.31
CA LEU A 59 -2.14 3.52 -7.84
C LEU A 59 -2.40 4.58 -8.93
N ASP A 60 -1.39 4.92 -9.73
CA ASP A 60 -1.55 5.85 -10.85
C ASP A 60 -2.53 5.30 -11.90
N GLU A 61 -2.38 4.02 -12.26
CA GLU A 61 -3.30 3.33 -13.17
C GLU A 61 -4.72 3.27 -12.61
N TYR A 62 -4.88 2.92 -11.34
CA TYR A 62 -6.19 2.88 -10.67
C TYR A 62 -6.87 4.26 -10.68
N ILE A 63 -6.13 5.33 -10.35
CA ILE A 63 -6.66 6.70 -10.36
C ILE A 63 -7.12 7.06 -11.76
N HIS A 64 -6.26 6.86 -12.76
CA HIS A 64 -6.58 7.18 -14.15
C HIS A 64 -7.85 6.47 -14.63
N ASN A 65 -7.94 5.16 -14.40
CA ASN A 65 -9.09 4.35 -14.82
C ASN A 65 -10.38 4.73 -14.07
N THR A 66 -10.27 5.05 -12.78
CA THR A 66 -11.40 5.49 -11.95
C THR A 66 -11.91 6.86 -12.41
N GLU A 67 -11.02 7.79 -12.74
CA GLU A 67 -11.37 9.10 -13.26
C GLU A 67 -12.07 9.00 -14.63
N LEU A 68 -11.52 8.19 -15.56
CA LEU A 68 -12.15 7.93 -16.85
C LEU A 68 -13.54 7.32 -16.71
N SER A 69 -13.71 6.35 -15.80
CA SER A 69 -15.00 5.70 -15.55
C SER A 69 -16.05 6.64 -14.93
N ARG A 70 -15.61 7.75 -14.34
CA ARG A 70 -16.47 8.78 -13.75
C ARG A 70 -16.77 9.93 -14.72
N LEU A 71 -16.10 9.98 -15.88
CA LEU A 71 -16.46 10.95 -16.91
C LEU A 71 -17.85 10.59 -17.44
N PRO A 72 -18.78 11.57 -17.53
CA PRO A 72 -20.06 11.33 -18.18
C PRO A 72 -19.79 10.90 -19.62
N VAL A 73 -20.34 9.75 -20.02
CA VAL A 73 -20.34 9.33 -21.42
C VAL A 73 -21.20 10.33 -22.18
N PHE A 74 -20.58 11.34 -22.78
CA PHE A 74 -21.22 12.15 -23.81
C PHE A 74 -21.34 11.27 -25.06
N LEU A 75 -22.41 10.48 -25.11
CA LEU A 75 -22.87 9.83 -26.33
C LEU A 75 -23.36 10.93 -27.28
N ASN A 76 -22.55 11.23 -28.30
CA ASN A 76 -23.01 11.93 -29.51
C ASN A 76 -23.62 10.91 -30.48
#